data_AF-A0A2W6Z7X2-F1
#
_entry.id   AF-A0A2W6Z7X2-F1
#
_cell.length_a   1.000
_cell.length_b   1.000
_cell.length_c   1.000
_cell.angle_alpha   90.00
_cell.angle_beta   90.00
_cell.angle_gamma   90.00
#
_symmetry.space_group_name_H-M   'P 1'
#
loop_
_entity.id
_entity.type
_entity.pdbx_description
1 polymer ?
#
loop_
_entity_poly.entity_id
_entity_poly.type
_entity_poly.pdbx_seq_one_letter_code
_entity_poly.pdbx_strand_id
1 'polypeptide(L)'
;MLLDCAYLIALVLGMMLVKAGQRTRLDWHGDRGLSFLQLGLRELARLCYERLPLPILQALPKHNPPPACASQRKRDALDCRIEFSEVVTFSF
;
A
#
# COMPACT_ATOMS: atom_id res chain seq x y z
N MET A 1 16.83 8.10 13.68
CA MET A 1 17.47 6.86 13.19
C MET A 1 16.61 5.63 13.45
N LEU A 2 16.45 5.16 14.70
CA LEU A 2 15.68 3.94 14.99
C LEU A 2 14.18 4.07 14.69
N LEU A 3 13.63 5.24 15.00
CA LEU A 3 12.22 5.57 14.79
C LEU A 3 11.88 5.68 13.28
N ASP A 4 12.83 6.18 12.49
CA ASP A 4 12.70 6.27 11.03
C ASP A 4 12.69 4.88 10.39
N CYS A 5 13.53 3.97 10.89
CA CYS A 5 13.50 2.57 10.47
C CYS A 5 12.15 1.91 10.78
N ALA A 6 11.59 2.16 11.96
CA ALA A 6 10.28 1.63 12.34
C ALA A 6 9.16 2.15 11.43
N TYR A 7 9.18 3.44 11.08
CA TYR A 7 8.26 4.00 10.10
C TYR A 7 8.40 3.38 8.72
N LEU A 8 9.62 3.14 8.27
CA LEU A 8 9.89 2.54 6.97
C LEU A 8 9.39 1.08 6.92
N ILE A 9 9.60 0.31 8.00
CA ILE A 9 9.06 -1.05 8.15
C ILE A 9 7.54 -1.04 8.11
N ALA A 10 6.89 -0.15 8.87
CA ALA A 10 5.44 -0.02 8.87
C ALA A 10 4.93 0.33 7.47
N LEU A 11 5.57 1.27 6.77
CA LEU A 11 5.17 1.68 5.43
C LEU A 11 5.29 0.53 4.41
N VAL A 12 6.38 -0.24 4.45
CA VAL A 12 6.57 -1.44 3.60
C VAL A 12 5.49 -2.49 3.88
N LEU A 13 5.21 -2.78 5.15
CA LEU A 13 4.15 -3.71 5.55
C LEU A 13 2.79 -3.28 5.01
N GLY A 14 2.47 -1.99 5.14
CA GLY A 14 1.24 -1.41 4.60
C GLY A 14 1.11 -1.63 3.10
N MET A 15 2.17 -1.35 2.33
CA MET A 15 2.15 -1.56 0.88
C MET A 15 2.04 -3.04 0.47
N MET A 16 2.75 -3.93 1.16
CA MET A 16 2.65 -5.37 0.92
C MET A 16 1.21 -5.86 1.12
N LEU A 17 0.57 -5.35 2.16
CA LEU A 17 -0.80 -5.72 2.51
C LEU A 17 -1.82 -5.23 1.48
N VAL A 18 -1.61 -4.04 0.93
CA VAL A 18 -2.39 -3.53 -0.20
C VAL A 18 -2.19 -4.38 -1.44
N LYS A 19 -0.95 -4.72 -1.78
CA LYS A 19 -0.62 -5.56 -2.94
C LYS A 19 -1.24 -6.96 -2.82
N ALA A 20 -1.30 -7.50 -1.60
CA ALA A 20 -1.92 -8.79 -1.32
C ALA A 20 -3.47 -8.75 -1.35
N GLY A 21 -4.09 -7.60 -1.59
CA GLY A 21 -5.55 -7.46 -1.55
C GLY A 21 -6.15 -7.60 -0.15
N GLN A 22 -5.33 -7.62 0.90
CA GLN A 22 -5.76 -7.89 2.27
C GLN A 22 -6.23 -6.63 3.01
N ARG A 23 -6.42 -5.49 2.31
CA ARG A 23 -6.94 -4.23 2.88
C ARG A 23 -8.20 -4.45 3.70
N THR A 24 -9.14 -5.24 3.20
CA THR A 24 -10.44 -5.54 3.84
C THR A 24 -10.30 -6.28 5.17
N ARG A 25 -9.17 -6.96 5.41
CA ARG A 25 -8.91 -7.69 6.66
C ARG A 25 -8.56 -6.75 7.82
N LEU A 26 -8.02 -5.56 7.52
CA LEU A 26 -7.62 -4.56 8.51
C LEU A 26 -8.48 -3.31 8.50
N ASP A 27 -9.21 -3.09 7.42
CA ASP A 27 -10.09 -1.95 7.25
C ASP A 27 -11.44 -2.42 6.72
N TRP A 28 -12.39 -2.55 7.64
CA TRP A 28 -13.77 -2.90 7.34
C TRP A 28 -14.50 -1.75 6.61
N HIS A 29 -14.04 -0.51 6.82
CA HIS A 29 -14.58 0.66 6.14
C HIS A 29 -13.83 0.92 4.83
N GLY A 30 -14.27 0.26 3.76
CA GLY A 30 -13.76 0.47 2.40
C GLY A 30 -13.88 1.91 1.86
N ASP A 31 -14.53 2.80 2.61
CA ASP A 31 -14.79 4.21 2.29
C ASP A 31 -13.83 5.21 2.96
N ARG A 32 -12.92 4.78 3.84
CA ARG A 32 -11.87 5.66 4.37
C ARG A 32 -10.53 5.15 3.87
N GLY A 33 -9.94 5.85 2.90
CA GLY A 33 -8.61 5.51 2.40
C GLY A 33 -7.56 5.75 3.48
N LEU A 34 -7.29 4.74 4.32
CA LEU A 34 -6.16 4.77 5.26
C LEU A 34 -4.85 4.86 4.48
N SER A 35 -3.92 5.64 5.02
CA SER A 35 -2.57 5.71 4.44
C SER A 35 -1.84 4.37 4.61
N PHE A 36 -0.85 4.11 3.75
CA PHE A 36 -0.04 2.89 3.86
C PHE A 36 0.61 2.77 5.24
N LEU A 37 1.04 3.89 5.82
CA LEU A 37 1.62 3.90 7.16
C LEU A 37 0.62 3.45 8.22
N GLN A 38 -0.62 3.94 8.16
CA GLN A 38 -1.67 3.57 9.12
C GLN A 38 -2.03 2.08 9.01
N LEU A 39 -2.14 1.56 7.78
CA LEU A 39 -2.35 0.12 7.54
C LEU A 39 -1.18 -0.72 8.09
N GLY A 40 0.04 -0.26 7.84
CA GLY A 40 1.26 -0.86 8.35
C GLY A 40 1.34 -0.93 9.86
N LEU A 41 1.05 0.17 10.54
CA LEU A 41 1.03 0.24 12.01
C LEU A 41 -0.05 -0.65 12.61
N ARG A 42 -1.24 -0.72 11.99
CA ARG A 42 -2.30 -1.63 12.42
C ARG A 42 -1.89 -3.09 12.28
N GLU A 43 -1.25 -3.46 11.17
CA GLU A 43 -0.78 -4.84 11.00
C GLU A 43 0.36 -5.19 11.97
N LEU A 44 1.27 -4.24 12.21
CA LEU A 44 2.34 -4.41 13.19
C LEU A 44 1.76 -4.58 14.60
N ALA A 45 0.75 -3.79 14.97
CA ALA A 45 0.05 -3.93 16.23
C ALA A 45 -0.65 -5.29 16.35
N ARG A 46 -1.27 -5.80 15.27
CA ARG A 46 -1.88 -7.14 15.25
C ARG A 46 -0.82 -8.24 15.44
N LEU A 47 0.29 -8.18 14.70
CA LEU A 47 1.38 -9.15 14.82
C LEU A 47 1.97 -9.15 16.23
N CYS A 48 2.18 -7.98 16.83
CA CYS A 48 2.63 -7.86 18.21
C CYS A 48 1.62 -8.46 19.21
N TYR A 49 0.33 -8.20 19.01
CA TYR A 49 -0.73 -8.75 19.86
C TYR A 49 -0.81 -10.27 19.76
N GLU A 50 -0.73 -10.82 18.55
CA GLU A 50 -0.74 -12.26 18.27
C GLU A 50 0.61 -12.94 18.56
N ARG A 51 1.64 -12.17 18.95
CA ARG A 51 3.04 -12.61 19.14
C ARG A 51 3.59 -13.34 17.90
N LEU A 52 3.17 -12.91 16.72
CA LEU A 52 3.62 -13.47 15.46
C LEU A 52 4.90 -12.78 14.98
N PRO A 53 5.78 -13.51 14.27
CA PRO A 53 6.97 -12.92 13.69
C PRO A 53 6.58 -11.92 12.59
N LEU A 54 7.44 -10.91 12.41
CA LEU A 54 7.33 -10.00 11.28
C LEU A 54 7.51 -10.80 9.97
N PRO A 55 6.63 -10.61 8.97
CA PRO A 55 6.79 -11.25 7.68
C PRO A 55 8.05 -10.74 6.99
N ILE A 56 8.60 -11.56 6.09
CA ILE A 56 9.77 -11.18 5.28
C ILE A 56 9.38 -9.96 4.44
N LEU A 57 10.03 -8.83 4.71
CA LEU A 57 9.80 -7.59 3.98
C LEU A 57 10.20 -7.80 2.52
N GLN A 58 9.22 -7.68 1.62
CA GLN A 58 9.49 -7.71 0.19
C GLN A 58 10.01 -6.35 -0.27
N ALA A 59 10.81 -6.38 -1.34
CA ALA A 59 11.26 -5.15 -1.98
C ALA A 59 10.05 -4.27 -2.36
N LEU A 60 10.22 -2.97 -2.16
CA LEU A 60 9.22 -1.97 -2.52
C LEU A 60 8.79 -2.17 -3.98
N PRO A 61 7.48 -2.17 -4.27
CA PRO A 61 7.01 -2.29 -5.63
C PRO A 61 7.50 -1.08 -6.45
N LYS A 62 8.01 -1.32 -7.66
CA LYS A 62 8.42 -0.24 -8.59
C LYS A 62 7.25 0.66 -9.00
N HIS A 63 6.02 0.14 -8.92
CA HIS A 63 4.79 0.86 -9.20
C HIS A 63 3.98 1.07 -7.92
N ASN A 64 3.44 2.27 -7.76
CA ASN A 64 2.56 2.57 -6.64
C ASN A 64 1.30 1.68 -6.72
N PRO A 65 0.95 0.96 -5.65
CA PRO A 65 -0.28 0.19 -5.63
C PRO A 65 -1.49 1.12 -5.73
N PRO A 66 -2.61 0.64 -6.32
CA PRO A 66 -3.75 1.50 -6.61
C PRO A 66 -4.29 2.18 -5.34
N PRO A 67 -4.58 3.49 -5.42
CA PRO A 67 -5.06 4.26 -4.28
C PRO A 67 -6.41 3.70 -3.80
N ALA A 68 -6.61 3.64 -2.48
CA ALA A 68 -7.92 3.32 -1.92
C ALA A 68 -8.89 4.46 -2.25
N CYS A 69 -9.84 4.20 -3.15
CA CYS A 69 -10.82 5.19 -3.55
C CYS A 69 -12.11 4.99 -2.75
N ALA A 70 -12.45 5.99 -1.95
CA ALA A 70 -13.68 6.05 -1.16
C ALA A 70 -14.94 6.26 -2.01
N SER A 71 -14.83 6.83 -3.20
CA SER A 71 -15.97 7.02 -4.09
C SER A 71 -15.85 6.13 -5.33
N GLN A 72 -16.97 5.50 -5.70
CA GLN A 72 -17.09 4.70 -6.92
C GLN A 72 -16.73 5.54 -8.15
N ARG A 73 -17.20 6.79 -8.21
CA ARG A 73 -16.80 7.77 -9.25
C ARG A 73 -15.28 8.01 -9.35
N LYS A 74 -14.53 7.98 -8.23
CA LYS A 74 -13.06 8.09 -8.28
C LYS A 74 -12.40 6.80 -8.77
N ARG A 75 -12.97 5.62 -8.45
CA ARG A 75 -12.50 4.35 -9.00
C ARG A 75 -12.68 4.34 -10.51
N ASP A 76 -13.89 4.66 -10.98
CA ASP A 76 -14.20 4.70 -12.41
C ASP A 76 -13.31 5.70 -13.16
N ALA A 77 -13.04 6.87 -12.56
CA ALA A 77 -12.14 7.87 -13.17
C ALA A 77 -10.66 7.45 -13.20
N LEU A 78 -10.21 6.62 -12.25
CA LEU A 78 -8.85 6.07 -12.22
C LEU A 78 -8.70 4.86 -13.16
N ASP A 79 -9.72 4.02 -13.26
CA ASP A 79 -9.76 2.89 -14.21
C ASP A 79 -9.81 3.39 -15.67
N CYS A 80 -10.44 4.54 -15.92
CA CYS A 80 -10.44 5.20 -17.23
C CYS A 80 -9.18 6.05 -17.52
N ARG A 81 -8.24 6.19 -16.58
CA ARG A 81 -6.98 6.90 -16.84
C ARG A 81 -6.01 5.99 -17.56
N ILE A 82 -6.01 6.08 -18.89
CA ILE A 82 -4.94 5.54 -19.74
C ILE A 82 -3.69 6.42 -19.52
N GLU A 83 -2.78 5.97 -18.67
CA GLU A 83 -1.46 6.58 -18.54
C GLU A 83 -0.56 6.06 -19.66
N PHE A 84 -0.29 6.92 -20.66
CA PHE A 84 0.71 6.63 -21.68
C PHE A 84 2.09 6.67 -21.01
N SER A 85 2.73 5.51 -20.85
CA SER A 85 4.12 5.43 -20.44
C SER A 85 4.98 6.20 -21.45
N GLU A 86 5.80 7.11 -20.94
CA GLU A 86 6.76 7.96 -21.64
C GLU A 86 7.33 7.32 -22.91
N VAL A 87 7.16 8.00 -24.05
CA VAL A 87 7.70 7.56 -25.35
C VAL A 87 9.22 7.68 -25.29
N VAL A 88 9.92 6.55 -25.17
CA VAL A 88 11.37 6.50 -25.34
C VAL A 88 11.66 6.66 -26.84
N THR A 89 11.99 7.86 -27.28
CA THR A 89 12.55 8.09 -28.62
C THR A 89 14.01 7.65 -28.62
N PHE A 90 14.30 6.57 -29.35
CA PHE A 90 15.67 6.22 -29.70
C PHE A 90 16.07 7.00 -30.95
N SER A 91 17.02 7.92 -30.81
CA SER A 91 17.72 8.54 -31.94
C SER A 91 18.88 7.63 -32.33
N PHE A 92 18.83 7.03 -33.52
CA PHE A 92 19.95 6.28 -34.13
C PHE A 92 20.97 7.23 -34.75
#